data_AF-A0A523MQU0-F1
#
_entry.id   AF-A0A523MQU0-F1
#
_cell.length_a   1.000
_cell.length_b   1.000
_cell.length_c   1.000
_cell.angle_alpha   90.00
_cell.angle_beta   90.00
_cell.angle_gamma   90.00
#
_symmetry.space_group_name_H-M   'P 1'
#
loop_
_entity.id
_entity.type
_entity.pdbx_description
1 polymer ?
#
loop_
_entity_poly.entity_id
_entity_poly.type
_entity_poly.pdbx_seq_one_letter_code
_entity_poly.pdbx_strand_id
1 'polypeptide(L)'
;TLQDTGLQGSFEILFDGIEPLETPADAQIVRRAEQLTGAEASGVVYGTEGPFLQQMGMEVLILGPGSIDQAHQPDEFVRVDGLRRGVGILRDMIRYFCVKA
;
A
#
# COMPACT_ATOMS: atom_id res chain seq x y z
N THR A 1 -14.62 6.20 35.20
CA THR A 1 -14.16 4.83 35.52
C THR A 1 -15.39 3.94 35.63
N LEU A 2 -15.27 2.61 35.47
CA LEU A 2 -16.41 1.67 35.63
C LEU A 2 -16.79 1.41 37.09
N GLN A 3 -16.23 2.18 38.04
CA GLN A 3 -16.13 1.81 39.45
C GLN A 3 -17.48 1.68 40.19
N ASP A 4 -18.57 2.25 39.67
CA ASP A 4 -19.89 2.22 40.31
C ASP A 4 -21.02 1.70 39.40
N THR A 5 -20.69 1.08 38.26
CA THR A 5 -21.70 0.60 37.30
C THR A 5 -22.09 -0.87 37.50
N GLY A 6 -21.32 -1.62 38.31
CA GLY A 6 -21.48 -3.08 38.45
C GLY A 6 -21.02 -3.90 37.23
N LEU A 7 -20.46 -3.25 36.20
CA LEU A 7 -19.96 -3.92 35.00
C LEU A 7 -18.50 -4.37 35.19
N GLN A 8 -18.22 -5.61 34.75
CA GLN A 8 -16.86 -6.15 34.64
C GLN A 8 -16.44 -6.15 33.16
N GLY A 9 -15.19 -5.80 32.89
CA GLY A 9 -14.60 -5.84 31.55
C GLY A 9 -13.28 -6.60 31.57
N SER A 10 -13.03 -7.39 30.52
CA SER A 10 -11.74 -8.02 30.24
C SER A 10 -11.20 -7.50 28.91
N PHE A 11 -9.88 -7.60 28.74
CA PHE A 11 -9.19 -7.33 27.49
C PHE A 11 -8.49 -8.61 27.06
N GLU A 12 -8.69 -8.99 25.81
CA GLU A 12 -8.02 -10.13 25.19
C GLU A 12 -7.43 -9.66 23.86
N ILE A 13 -6.21 -10.11 23.56
CA ILE A 13 -5.58 -9.86 22.28
C ILE A 13 -6.19 -10.85 21.28
N LEU A 14 -6.83 -10.34 20.24
CA LEU A 14 -7.45 -11.18 19.20
C LEU A 14 -6.43 -11.68 18.17
N PHE A 15 -5.34 -10.93 17.94
CA PHE A 15 -4.23 -11.28 17.04
C PHE A 15 -3.00 -10.41 17.33
N ASP A 16 -1.81 -10.89 16.98
CA ASP A 16 -0.51 -10.26 17.29
C ASP A 16 -0.18 -9.02 16.42
N GLY A 17 -0.93 -8.80 15.34
CA GLY A 17 -0.70 -7.72 14.37
C GLY A 17 -0.04 -8.20 13.07
N ILE A 18 0.17 -7.27 12.14
CA ILE A 18 0.91 -7.51 10.90
C ILE A 18 2.14 -6.60 10.93
N GLU A 19 3.30 -7.13 10.52
CA GLU A 19 4.55 -6.36 10.43
C GLU A 19 4.40 -5.16 9.49
N PRO A 20 5.17 -4.07 9.69
CA PRO A 20 5.16 -2.94 8.76
C PRO A 20 5.80 -3.33 7.42
N LEU A 21 5.34 -2.68 6.35
CA LEU A 21 5.95 -2.75 5.03
C LEU A 21 7.00 -1.64 4.89
N GLU A 22 8.23 -1.98 4.52
CA GLU A 22 9.28 -1.01 4.22
C GLU A 22 10.17 -1.50 3.09
N THR A 23 10.22 -0.75 1.99
CA THR A 23 11.17 -0.98 0.90
C THR A 23 12.13 0.21 0.85
N PRO A 24 13.47 -0.02 0.82
CA PRO A 24 14.44 1.06 0.83
C PRO A 24 14.18 2.10 -0.26
N ALA A 25 14.29 3.38 0.08
CA ALA A 25 14.03 4.47 -0.87
C ALA A 25 14.95 4.43 -2.11
N ASP A 26 16.14 3.84 -1.97
CA ASP A 26 17.09 3.68 -3.07
C ASP A 26 16.87 2.44 -3.92
N ALA A 27 15.93 1.55 -3.54
CA ALA A 27 15.56 0.37 -4.30
C ALA A 27 15.12 0.74 -5.72
N GLN A 28 15.46 -0.11 -6.69
CA GLN A 28 15.17 0.18 -8.10
C GLN A 28 13.67 0.29 -8.37
N ILE A 29 12.86 -0.54 -7.71
CA ILE A 29 11.39 -0.50 -7.85
C ILE A 29 10.81 0.84 -7.39
N VAL A 30 11.35 1.42 -6.31
CA VAL A 30 10.93 2.72 -5.78
C VAL A 30 11.34 3.82 -6.75
N ARG A 31 12.63 3.95 -7.06
CA ARG A 31 13.13 4.99 -7.98
C ARG A 31 12.43 4.96 -9.35
N ARG A 32 12.14 3.76 -9.87
CA ARG A 32 11.47 3.62 -11.16
C ARG A 32 10.01 4.07 -11.07
N ALA A 33 9.30 3.74 -10.00
CA ALA A 33 7.94 4.20 -9.78
C ALA A 33 7.86 5.72 -9.64
N GLU A 34 8.77 6.33 -8.89
CA GLU A 34 8.84 7.80 -8.74
C GLU A 34 9.06 8.50 -10.09
N GLN A 35 9.97 7.98 -10.93
CA GLN A 35 10.19 8.50 -12.28
C GLN A 35 8.94 8.43 -13.17
N LEU A 36 8.20 7.33 -13.12
CA LEU A 36 7.01 7.12 -13.96
C LEU A 36 5.78 7.89 -13.46
N THR A 37 5.68 8.08 -12.15
CA THR A 37 4.55 8.76 -11.49
C THR A 37 4.76 10.27 -11.36
N GLY A 38 6.01 10.71 -11.28
CA GLY A 38 6.38 12.08 -10.92
C GLY A 38 6.11 12.43 -9.46
N ALA A 39 5.88 11.43 -8.61
CA ALA A 39 5.59 11.59 -7.18
C ALA A 39 6.67 10.91 -6.35
N GLU A 40 7.03 11.51 -5.22
CA GLU A 40 7.93 10.91 -4.23
C GLU A 40 7.20 9.81 -3.45
N ALA A 41 7.87 8.68 -3.21
CA ALA A 41 7.34 7.61 -2.39
C ALA A 41 7.25 8.05 -0.93
N SER A 42 6.20 7.61 -0.23
CA SER A 42 5.98 7.94 1.18
C SER A 42 5.35 6.77 1.93
N GLY A 43 5.61 6.72 3.24
CA GLY A 43 4.98 5.78 4.16
C GLY A 43 3.60 6.29 4.60
N VAL A 44 2.66 5.36 4.76
CA VAL A 44 1.29 5.64 5.20
C VAL A 44 0.83 4.62 6.23
N VAL A 45 -0.11 5.00 7.09
CA VAL A 45 -0.55 4.19 8.24
C VAL A 45 -1.75 3.29 7.88
N TYR A 46 -1.60 2.50 6.82
CA TYR A 46 -2.63 1.57 6.34
C TYR A 46 -2.08 0.13 6.27
N GLY A 47 -2.96 -0.84 6.55
CA GLY A 47 -2.64 -2.25 6.37
C GLY A 47 -2.74 -2.68 4.91
N THR A 48 -1.81 -3.52 4.46
CA THR A 48 -1.84 -4.19 3.15
C THR A 48 -1.26 -5.60 3.31
N GLU A 49 -1.29 -6.39 2.25
CA GLU A 49 -0.65 -7.70 2.17
C GLU A 49 0.87 -7.62 1.91
N GLY A 50 1.40 -6.41 1.69
CA GLY A 50 2.80 -6.17 1.35
C GLY A 50 3.83 -6.82 2.29
N PRO A 51 3.66 -6.77 3.64
CA PRO A 51 4.58 -7.39 4.58
C PRO A 51 4.73 -8.91 4.36
N PHE A 52 3.66 -9.61 3.98
CA PHE A 52 3.72 -11.05 3.68
C PHE A 52 4.51 -11.33 2.40
N LEU A 53 4.39 -10.45 1.38
CA LEU A 53 5.20 -10.54 0.16
C LEU A 53 6.69 -10.28 0.45
N GLN A 54 7.00 -9.33 1.35
CA GLN A 54 8.38 -9.09 1.78
C GLN A 54 8.98 -10.29 2.52
N GLN A 55 8.20 -10.96 3.37
CA GLN A 55 8.63 -12.18 4.05
C GLN A 55 8.94 -13.33 3.06
N MET A 56 8.37 -13.28 1.85
CA MET A 56 8.70 -14.20 0.76
C MET A 56 9.94 -13.77 -0.06
N GLY A 57 10.62 -12.69 0.33
CA GLY A 57 11.85 -12.20 -0.30
C GLY A 57 11.64 -11.23 -1.46
N MET A 58 10.45 -10.63 -1.60
CA MET A 58 10.15 -9.65 -2.65
C MET A 58 10.47 -8.22 -2.21
N GLU A 59 10.93 -7.37 -3.14
CA GLU A 59 10.84 -5.92 -2.99
C GLU A 59 9.40 -5.48 -3.32
N VAL A 60 8.77 -4.69 -2.44
CA VAL A 60 7.32 -4.44 -2.52
C VAL A 60 7.02 -2.95 -2.44
N LEU A 61 6.27 -2.46 -3.43
CA LEU A 61 5.74 -1.09 -3.46
C LEU A 61 4.22 -1.15 -3.64
N ILE A 62 3.48 -0.33 -2.90
CA ILE A 62 2.05 -0.10 -3.12
C ILE A 62 1.89 1.04 -4.12
N LEU A 63 1.30 0.75 -5.27
CA LEU A 63 1.13 1.73 -6.35
C LEU A 63 -0.16 1.42 -7.13
N GLY A 64 -1.00 2.44 -7.31
CA GLY A 64 -2.24 2.28 -8.07
C GLY A 64 -2.88 3.62 -8.43
N PRO A 65 -3.84 3.61 -9.37
CA PRO A 65 -4.65 4.79 -9.68
C PRO A 65 -5.70 5.03 -8.58
N GLY A 66 -6.10 6.29 -8.40
CA GLY A 66 -7.12 6.68 -7.43
C GLY A 66 -6.58 7.65 -6.39
N SER A 67 -7.37 7.88 -5.34
CA SER A 67 -6.97 8.63 -4.15
C SER A 67 -7.46 7.89 -2.91
N ILE A 68 -6.66 7.86 -1.86
CA ILE A 68 -7.07 7.28 -0.59
C ILE A 68 -8.24 8.05 0.04
N ASP A 69 -8.34 9.36 -0.25
CA ASP A 69 -9.45 10.20 0.23
C ASP A 69 -10.82 9.75 -0.33
N GLN A 70 -10.81 9.00 -1.44
CA GLN A 70 -12.01 8.48 -2.09
C GLN A 70 -12.29 7.00 -1.73
N ALA A 71 -11.32 6.29 -1.16
CA ALA A 71 -11.47 4.90 -0.78
C ALA A 71 -12.46 4.75 0.38
N HIS A 72 -13.26 3.67 0.37
CA HIS A 72 -14.27 3.36 1.40
C HIS A 72 -15.33 4.45 1.61
N GLN A 73 -15.50 5.35 0.64
CA GLN A 73 -16.60 6.31 0.65
C GLN A 73 -17.84 5.73 -0.05
N PRO A 74 -19.06 6.16 0.29
CA PRO A 74 -20.28 5.65 -0.35
C PRO A 74 -20.32 5.82 -1.89
N ASP A 75 -19.60 6.82 -2.40
CA ASP A 75 -19.47 7.14 -3.82
C ASP A 75 -18.08 6.79 -4.39
N GLU A 76 -17.38 5.82 -3.78
CA GLU A 76 -16.05 5.37 -4.21
C GLU A 76 -15.95 5.14 -5.73
N PHE A 77 -14.95 5.78 -6.34
CA PHE A 77 -14.68 5.66 -7.77
C PHE A 77 -13.20 5.84 -8.10
N VAL A 78 -12.82 5.38 -9.29
CA VAL A 78 -11.53 5.70 -9.93
C VAL A 78 -11.81 6.37 -11.27
N ARG A 79 -11.15 7.49 -11.53
CA ARG A 79 -11.26 8.17 -12.83
C ARG A 79 -10.73 7.29 -13.95
N VAL A 80 -11.47 7.17 -15.05
CA VAL A 80 -11.09 6.36 -16.21
C VAL A 80 -9.70 6.74 -16.74
N ASP A 81 -9.39 8.05 -16.82
CA ASP A 81 -8.06 8.49 -17.27
C ASP A 81 -6.96 8.13 -16.28
N GLY A 82 -7.26 8.15 -14.98
CA GLY A 82 -6.37 7.66 -13.93
C GLY A 82 -6.08 6.16 -14.09
N LEU A 83 -7.13 5.37 -14.34
CA LEU A 83 -6.99 3.94 -14.62
C LEU A 83 -6.11 3.68 -15.86
N ARG A 84 -6.35 4.40 -16.96
CA ARG A 84 -5.52 4.30 -18.18
C ARG A 84 -4.06 4.63 -17.91
N ARG A 85 -3.80 5.68 -17.12
CA ARG A 85 -2.44 6.06 -16.70
C ARG A 85 -1.80 4.94 -15.86
N GLY A 86 -2.54 4.38 -14.89
CA GLY A 86 -2.07 3.28 -14.05
C GLY A 86 -1.67 2.04 -14.87
N VAL A 87 -2.49 1.66 -15.86
CA VAL A 87 -2.15 0.57 -16.80
C VAL A 87 -0.88 0.88 -17.60
N GLY A 88 -0.69 2.13 -18.02
CA GLY A 88 0.54 2.57 -18.69
C GLY A 88 1.78 2.37 -17.81
N ILE A 89 1.71 2.85 -16.56
CA ILE A 89 2.79 2.71 -15.59
C ILE A 89 3.13 1.23 -15.35
N LEU A 90 2.13 0.37 -15.11
CA LEU A 90 2.35 -1.06 -14.90
C LEU A 90 3.04 -1.73 -16.10
N ARG A 91 2.63 -1.39 -17.33
CA ARG A 91 3.28 -1.90 -18.55
C ARG A 91 4.74 -1.47 -18.63
N ASP A 92 5.05 -0.24 -18.28
CA ASP A 92 6.42 0.27 -18.33
C ASP A 92 7.31 -0.30 -17.23
N MET A 93 6.74 -0.58 -16.04
CA MET A 93 7.42 -1.35 -14.99
C MET A 93 7.74 -2.77 -15.46
N ILE A 94 6.76 -3.50 -16.00
CA ILE A 94 6.96 -4.87 -16.51
C ILE A 94 8.02 -4.89 -17.61
N ARG A 95 7.98 -3.94 -18.55
CA ARG A 95 8.99 -3.85 -19.62
C ARG A 95 10.38 -3.62 -19.06
N TYR A 96 10.52 -2.76 -18.06
CA TYR A 96 11.79 -2.43 -17.44
C TYR A 96 12.37 -3.62 -16.66
N PHE A 97 11.59 -4.28 -15.80
CA PHE A 97 12.10 -5.33 -14.91
C PHE A 97 12.09 -6.74 -15.50
N CYS A 98 11.19 -7.03 -16.45
CA CYS A 98 10.95 -8.41 -16.89
C CYS A 98 11.27 -8.66 -18.37
N VAL A 99 11.49 -7.62 -19.17
CA VAL A 99 11.70 -7.76 -20.62
C VAL A 99 13.06 -7.23 -21.06
N LYS A 100 13.45 -6.06 -20.58
CA LYS A 100 14.75 -5.44 -20.88
C LYS A 100 15.69 -5.61 -19.68
N ALA A 101 16.19 -6.82 -19.46
CA ALA A 101 17.35 -7.05 -18.60
C ALA A 101 18.64 -6.85 -19.41
#